data_AF-A0A949XT17-F1
#
_entry.id   AF-A0A949XT17-F1
#
_cell.length_a   1.000
_cell.length_b   1.000
_cell.length_c   1.000
_cell.angle_alpha   90.00
_cell.angle_beta   90.00
_cell.angle_gamma   90.00
#
_symmetry.space_group_name_H-M   'P 1'
#
loop_
_entity.id
_entity.type
_entity.pdbx_description
1 polymer ?
#
loop_
_entity_poly.entity_id
_entity_poly.type
_entity_poly.pdbx_seq_one_letter_code
_entity_poly.pdbx_strand_id
1 'polypeptide(L)' 'MDDLRRPIGVLFAVLGLILLLYGLISPAVRAPLDAETNVNLWCGLMLLIFGGCLLWLSFRAKS' A
#
# COMPACT_ATOMS: atom_id res chain seq x y z
N MET A 1 -17.15 -18.53 8.06
CA MET A 1 -17.10 -17.25 7.33
C MET A 1 -15.62 -16.96 7.16
N ASP A 2 -15.10 -17.07 5.93
CA ASP A 2 -13.69 -16.86 5.64
C ASP A 2 -13.25 -15.48 6.14
N ASP A 3 -12.11 -15.45 6.83
CA ASP A 3 -11.61 -14.26 7.51
C ASP A 3 -11.15 -13.24 6.46
N LEU A 4 -12.10 -12.45 5.97
CA LEU A 4 -11.97 -11.52 4.83
C LEU A 4 -10.84 -10.48 5.06
N ARG A 5 -10.45 -10.26 6.32
CA ARG A 5 -9.30 -9.42 6.67
C ARG A 5 -7.99 -9.87 6.05
N ARG A 6 -7.77 -11.19 5.89
CA ARG A 6 -6.54 -11.71 5.29
C ARG A 6 -6.40 -11.36 3.81
N PRO A 7 -7.35 -11.72 2.92
CA PRO A 7 -7.25 -11.37 1.51
C PRO A 7 -7.23 -9.86 1.30
N ILE A 8 -8.01 -9.09 2.05
CA ILE A 8 -7.99 -7.62 1.98
C ILE A 8 -6.61 -7.07 2.38
N GLY A 9 -6.05 -7.51 3.52
CA GLY A 9 -4.74 -7.06 3.99
C GLY A 9 -3.62 -7.34 2.99
N VAL A 10 -3.62 -8.54 2.37
CA VAL A 10 -2.66 -8.91 1.33
C VAL A 10 -2.80 -8.01 0.10
N LEU A 11 -4.04 -7.77 -0.36
CA LEU A 11 -4.29 -6.98 -1.55
C LEU A 11 -3.82 -5.53 -1.37
N PHE A 12 -4.13 -4.91 -0.22
CA PHE A 12 -3.66 -3.56 0.12
C PHE A 12 -2.14 -3.49 0.28
N ALA A 13 -1.51 -4.49 0.92
CA ALA A 13 -0.06 -4.52 1.09
C ALA A 13 0.68 -4.66 -0.25
N VAL A 14 0.20 -5.55 -1.14
CA VAL A 14 0.79 -5.75 -2.47
C VAL A 14 0.61 -4.50 -3.34
N LEU A 15 -0.58 -3.91 -3.37
CA LEU A 15 -0.83 -2.68 -4.14
C LEU A 15 0.02 -1.51 -3.63
N GLY A 16 0.10 -1.35 -2.31
CA GLY A 16 0.93 -0.33 -1.68
C GLY A 16 2.42 -0.51 -2.00
N LEU A 17 2.90 -1.75 -1.99
CA LEU A 17 4.30 -2.07 -2.34
C LEU A 17 4.60 -1.73 -3.80
N ILE A 18 3.71 -2.09 -4.72
CA ILE A 18 3.84 -1.78 -6.14
C ILE A 18 3.89 -0.26 -6.36
N LEU A 19 2.97 0.49 -5.74
CA LEU A 19 2.92 1.95 -5.87
C LEU A 19 4.14 2.64 -5.24
N LEU A 20 4.62 2.16 -4.08
CA LEU A 20 5.82 2.67 -3.43
C LEU A 20 7.05 2.45 -4.31
N LEU A 21 7.24 1.23 -4.83
CA LEU A 21 8.34 0.92 -5.75
C LEU A 21 8.24 1.73 -7.04
N TYR A 22 7.04 1.89 -7.60
CA TYR A 22 6.82 2.70 -8.79
C TYR A 22 7.17 4.17 -8.55
N GLY A 23 6.73 4.75 -7.42
CA GLY A 23 7.10 6.11 -7.02
C GLY A 23 8.60 6.29 -6.82
N LEU A 24 9.32 5.25 -6.39
CA LEU A 24 10.76 5.29 -6.13
C LEU A 24 11.61 5.12 -7.41
N ILE A 25 11.20 4.21 -8.31
CA ILE A 25 11.92 3.90 -9.56
C ILE A 25 11.64 4.95 -10.63
N SER A 26 10.40 5.46 -10.69
CA SER A 26 9.95 6.42 -11.70
C SER A 26 9.51 7.75 -11.09
N PRO A 27 10.38 8.46 -10.36
CA PRO A 27 10.02 9.72 -9.71
C PRO A 27 9.74 10.85 -10.70
N ALA A 28 10.12 10.69 -11.98
CA ALA A 28 9.82 11.63 -13.06
C ALA A 28 8.42 11.43 -13.66
N VAL A 29 7.79 10.25 -13.46
CA VAL A 29 6.42 9.99 -13.91
C VAL A 29 5.47 10.51 -12.84
N ARG A 30 5.27 11.83 -12.86
CA ARG A 30 4.37 12.55 -11.96
C ARG A 30 3.10 12.93 -12.73
N ALA A 31 1.99 13.04 -12.00
CA ALA A 31 0.79 13.63 -12.57
C ALA A 31 1.09 15.10 -12.92
N PRO A 32 0.71 15.60 -14.10
CA PRO A 32 0.99 16.97 -14.51
C PRO A 32 0.27 18.02 -13.66
N LEU A 33 -0.69 17.61 -12.81
CA LEU A 33 -1.43 18.47 -11.89
C LEU A 33 -0.64 18.85 -10.62
N ASP A 34 0.31 18.00 -10.20
CA ASP A 34 1.06 18.17 -8.94
C ASP A 34 2.56 17.97 -9.19
N ALA A 35 3.24 19.04 -9.64
CA ALA A 35 4.66 18.97 -10.01
C ALA A 35 5.60 18.71 -8.80
N GLU A 36 5.17 19.07 -7.59
CA GLU A 36 6.04 19.08 -6.41
C GLU A 36 6.04 17.78 -5.60
N THR A 37 4.92 17.03 -5.60
CA THR A 37 4.76 15.86 -4.72
C THR A 37 4.53 14.58 -5.50
N ASN A 38 5.31 13.54 -5.18
CA ASN A 38 5.15 12.21 -5.77
C ASN A 38 3.95 11.49 -5.15
N VAL A 39 2.77 11.67 -5.77
CA VAL A 39 1.50 11.08 -5.33
C VAL A 39 1.57 9.56 -5.25
N ASN A 40 2.23 8.90 -6.22
CA ASN A 40 2.39 7.44 -6.21
C ASN A 40 3.12 6.95 -4.96
N LEU A 41 4.16 7.68 -4.55
CA LEU A 41 4.96 7.32 -3.39
C LEU A 41 4.18 7.50 -2.08
N TRP A 42 3.48 8.63 -1.90
CA TRP A 42 2.68 8.89 -0.69
C TRP A 42 1.45 8.00 -0.58
N CYS A 43 0.71 7.79 -1.68
CA CYS A 43 -0.42 6.86 -1.72
C CYS A 43 0.05 5.42 -1.51
N GLY A 44 1.15 5.01 -2.15
CA GLY A 44 1.75 3.69 -1.95
C GLY A 44 2.16 3.44 -0.51
N LEU A 45 2.80 4.44 0.13
CA LEU A 45 3.17 4.38 1.55
C LEU A 45 1.94 4.23 2.47
N MET A 46 0.89 5.02 2.28
CA MET A 46 -0.35 4.88 3.07
C MET A 46 -1.00 3.50 2.90
N LEU A 47 -1.12 3.02 1.66
CA LEU A 47 -1.70 1.70 1.37
C LEU A 47 -0.86 0.57 1.99
N LEU A 48 0.46 0.69 1.95
CA LEU A 48 1.38 -0.29 2.53
C LEU A 48 1.27 -0.33 4.06
N ILE A 49 1.24 0.83 4.71
CA ILE A 49 1.06 0.94 6.18
C ILE A 49 -0.29 0.34 6.58
N PHE A 50 -1.37 0.70 5.88
CA PHE A 50 -2.71 0.23 6.18
C PHE A 50 -2.85 -1.29 5.95
N GLY A 51 -2.40 -1.79 4.80
CA GLY A 51 -2.39 -3.21 4.46
C GLY A 51 -1.53 -4.03 5.42
N GLY A 52 -0.34 -3.54 5.77
CA GLY A 52 0.54 -4.16 6.76
C GLY A 52 -0.09 -4.23 8.16
N CYS A 53 -0.79 -3.17 8.58
CA CYS A 53 -1.49 -3.14 9.86
C CYS A 53 -2.65 -4.15 9.90
N LEU A 54 -3.44 -4.25 8.82
CA LEU A 54 -4.50 -5.27 8.68
C LEU A 54 -3.93 -6.69 8.69
N LEU A 55 -2.80 -6.90 8.02
CA LEU A 55 -2.12 -8.19 7.98
C LEU A 55 -1.60 -8.58 9.37
N TRP A 56 -0.97 -7.64 10.08
CA TRP A 56 -0.53 -7.82 11.46
C TRP A 56 -1.69 -8.24 12.38
N LEU A 57 -2.81 -7.50 12.34
CA LEU A 57 -3.98 -7.78 13.16
C LEU A 57 -4.60 -9.15 12.85
N SER A 58 -4.60 -9.56 11.58
CA SER A 58 -5.11 -10.87 11.16
C SER A 58 -4.15 -12.04 11.45
N PHE A 59 -2.87 -11.79 11.70
CA PHE A 59 -1.95 -12.77 12.30
C PHE A 59 -2.12 -12.83 13.82
N ARG A 60 -2.31 -11.69 14.50
CA ARG A 60 -2.58 -11.64 15.95
C ARG A 60 -3.90 -12.31 16.34
N ALA A 61 -4.95 -12.20 15.53
CA ALA A 61 -6.25 -12.81 15.81
C ALA A 61 -6.25 -14.35 15.74
N LYS A 62 -5.15 -14.97 15.28
CA LYS A 62 -5.01 -16.42 15.17
C LYS A 62 -4.04 -17.02 16.21
N SER A 63 -3.57 -16.21 17.16
CA SER A 63 -2.81 -16.63 18.35
C SER A 63 -3.66 -16.49 19.60
#